data_AF-A0A651I0X3-F1
#
_entry.id   AF-A0A651I0X3-F1
#
_cell.length_a   1.000
_cell.length_b   1.000
_cell.length_c   1.000
_cell.angle_alpha   90.00
_cell.angle_beta   90.00
_cell.angle_gamma   90.00
#
_symmetry.space_group_name_H-M   'P 1'
#
loop_
_entity.id
_entity.type
_entity.pdbx_description
1 polymer ?
#
loop_
_entity_poly.entity_id
_entity_poly.type
_entity_poly.pdbx_seq_one_letter_code
_entity_poly.pdbx_strand_id
1 'polypeptide(L)'
;MNVIYFVGPRFFYIFTTIIHKRFILKMQKVLFTVLILTGLFLISSCDSGTDQTTETEGIEDQRAPQQQAPQMTPPQGVAELTDDDLRAFAEIDAELRDIQMQAREDMIGIIEDQGMTLEQYQQIAQMQQQGMGEGMSDEDAQTISQINDEMGEIQMEMQNIMETRIAEMGMSMDRYQEIAMTIQQNPEYQQRIQAMQEGDL
;
A
#
# COMPACT_ATOMS: atom_id res chain seq x y z
N MET A 1 -0.67 19.22 60.39
CA MET A 1 -1.31 19.55 59.09
C MET A 1 -0.19 19.67 58.08
N ASN A 2 0.03 18.62 57.27
CA ASN A 2 1.13 18.56 56.29
C ASN A 2 0.54 18.10 54.96
N VAL A 3 0.66 18.95 53.95
CA VAL A 3 0.25 18.70 52.56
C VAL A 3 1.46 18.12 51.84
N ILE A 4 1.34 16.89 51.33
CA ILE A 4 2.36 16.25 50.48
C ILE A 4 1.87 16.33 49.04
N TYR A 5 2.65 17.02 48.20
CA TYR A 5 2.48 17.06 46.74
C TYR A 5 3.02 15.76 46.13
N PHE A 6 2.19 15.07 45.35
CA PHE A 6 2.59 13.90 44.56
C PHE A 6 2.95 14.38 43.14
N VAL A 7 4.25 14.43 42.84
CA VAL A 7 4.78 14.69 41.49
C VAL A 7 4.94 13.33 40.79
N GLY A 8 4.29 13.17 39.63
CA GLY A 8 4.23 11.90 38.90
C GLY A 8 5.55 11.48 38.23
N PRO A 9 5.69 10.19 37.84
CA PRO A 9 6.89 9.66 37.21
C PRO A 9 6.78 9.76 35.69
N ARG A 10 7.47 10.73 35.07
CA ARG A 10 7.58 10.86 33.60
C ARG A 10 9.00 11.11 33.09
N PHE A 11 10.00 10.48 33.70
CA PHE A 11 11.39 10.63 33.24
C PHE A 11 12.17 9.36 33.48
N PHE A 12 12.13 8.37 32.57
CA PHE A 12 13.18 7.34 32.45
C PHE A 12 13.03 6.46 31.20
N TYR A 13 12.98 7.01 29.98
CA TYR A 13 13.09 6.20 28.74
C TYR A 13 13.67 6.98 27.53
N ILE A 14 14.84 7.63 27.67
CA ILE A 14 15.41 8.44 26.56
C ILE A 14 16.83 8.00 26.12
N PHE A 15 17.33 6.79 26.41
CA PHE A 15 18.75 6.50 26.07
C PHE A 15 19.09 5.21 25.31
N THR A 16 18.12 4.42 24.83
CA THR A 16 18.45 3.14 24.13
C THR A 16 18.04 3.05 22.66
N THR A 17 17.31 4.01 22.09
CA THR A 17 16.73 3.91 20.72
C THR A 17 17.60 4.44 19.58
N ILE A 18 18.80 4.95 19.84
CA ILE A 18 19.57 5.72 18.83
C ILE A 18 20.34 4.82 17.84
N ILE A 19 20.63 3.56 18.14
CA ILE A 19 21.56 2.76 17.33
C ILE A 19 20.88 1.96 16.21
N HIS A 20 19.57 1.69 16.30
CA HIS A 20 18.84 0.92 15.26
C HIS A 20 18.37 1.78 14.07
N LYS A 21 18.35 3.12 14.21
CA LYS A 21 17.76 4.07 13.23
C LYS A 21 18.49 4.14 11.87
N ARG A 22 19.75 3.70 11.78
CA ARG A 22 20.56 3.83 10.53
C ARG A 22 20.47 2.65 9.57
N PHE A 23 19.95 1.50 10.01
CA PHE A 23 19.94 0.29 9.17
C PHE A 23 18.65 0.16 8.33
N ILE A 24 17.52 0.65 8.83
CA ILE A 24 16.19 0.46 8.23
C ILE A 24 15.95 1.39 7.02
N LEU A 25 16.60 2.56 6.94
CA LEU A 25 16.39 3.53 5.85
C LEU A 25 16.81 3.06 4.44
N LYS A 26 17.61 1.99 4.31
CA LYS A 26 18.10 1.54 3.00
C LYS A 26 17.15 0.57 2.27
N MET A 27 16.22 -0.09 2.96
CA MET A 27 15.29 -1.03 2.30
C MET A 27 14.06 -0.36 1.67
N GLN A 28 13.67 0.85 2.09
CA GLN A 28 12.44 1.51 1.64
C GLN A 28 12.50 2.03 0.19
N LYS A 29 13.69 2.17 -0.41
CA LYS A 29 13.85 2.70 -1.78
C LYS A 29 13.57 1.69 -2.90
N VAL A 30 13.56 0.39 -2.60
CA VAL A 30 13.38 -0.66 -3.63
C VAL A 30 11.90 -0.95 -3.88
N LEU A 31 11.04 -0.76 -2.88
CA LEU A 31 9.61 -1.09 -2.99
C LEU A 31 8.82 -0.11 -3.88
N PHE A 32 9.27 1.14 -4.02
CA PHE A 32 8.56 2.18 -4.77
C PHE A 32 8.81 2.17 -6.29
N THR A 33 9.79 1.42 -6.79
CA THR A 33 10.16 1.46 -8.22
C THR A 33 9.38 0.47 -9.09
N VAL A 34 8.72 -0.53 -8.50
CA VAL A 34 8.09 -1.63 -9.28
C VAL A 34 6.68 -1.30 -9.77
N LEU A 35 5.99 -0.31 -9.17
CA LEU A 35 4.56 -0.06 -9.44
C LEU A 35 4.25 0.88 -10.64
N ILE A 36 5.26 1.47 -11.30
CA ILE A 36 5.05 2.49 -12.36
C ILE A 36 5.35 1.97 -13.78
N LEU A 37 5.87 0.75 -13.95
CA LEU A 37 6.34 0.26 -15.26
C LEU A 37 5.36 -0.61 -16.08
N THR A 38 4.12 -0.81 -15.64
CA THR A 38 3.13 -1.67 -16.35
C THR A 38 1.91 -0.92 -16.89
N GLY A 39 2.08 0.32 -17.35
CA GLY A 39 0.97 1.19 -17.74
C GLY A 39 1.10 1.91 -19.10
N LEU A 40 1.94 1.46 -20.03
CA LEU A 40 2.12 2.17 -21.30
C LEU A 40 2.45 1.27 -22.49
N PHE A 41 1.55 0.35 -22.89
CA PHE A 41 1.63 -0.22 -24.24
C PHE A 41 0.33 -0.92 -24.66
N LEU A 42 -0.72 -0.22 -25.12
CA LEU A 42 -1.76 -0.78 -26.02
C LEU A 42 -2.59 0.34 -26.70
N ILE A 43 -1.99 1.09 -27.62
CA ILE A 43 -2.76 1.72 -28.72
C ILE A 43 -1.92 1.63 -29.99
N SER A 44 -2.23 0.66 -30.84
CA SER A 44 -2.19 0.77 -32.30
C SER A 44 -2.44 -0.60 -32.91
N SER A 45 -3.64 -0.80 -33.47
CA SER A 45 -3.86 -1.38 -34.81
C SER A 45 -5.32 -1.78 -34.98
N CYS A 46 -6.11 -0.86 -35.54
CA CYS A 46 -7.12 -1.21 -36.53
C CYS A 46 -7.47 0.06 -37.31
N ASP A 47 -6.75 0.31 -38.40
CA ASP A 47 -7.24 1.19 -39.45
C ASP A 47 -6.98 0.53 -40.80
N SER A 48 -8.00 0.58 -41.65
CA SER A 48 -8.16 -0.27 -42.82
C SER A 48 -8.04 0.58 -44.07
N GLY A 49 -7.04 0.26 -44.90
CA GLY A 49 -7.08 0.44 -46.35
C GLY A 49 -6.80 1.84 -46.91
N THR A 50 -5.64 2.01 -47.54
CA THR A 50 -5.52 2.44 -48.95
C THR A 50 -4.08 2.28 -49.44
N ASP A 51 -3.94 1.70 -50.63
CA ASP A 51 -2.70 1.48 -51.37
C ASP A 51 -2.03 2.79 -51.82
N GLN A 52 -0.69 2.83 -51.82
CA GLN A 52 0.10 3.06 -53.05
C GLN A 52 1.61 2.84 -52.85
N THR A 53 2.14 2.02 -53.76
CA THR A 53 3.53 1.61 -53.98
C THR A 53 4.42 2.74 -54.51
N THR A 54 5.69 2.83 -54.08
CA THR A 54 6.83 3.16 -54.96
C THR A 54 8.13 2.56 -54.37
N GLU A 55 8.91 1.93 -55.24
CA GLU A 55 10.16 1.19 -55.00
C GLU A 55 11.30 2.03 -54.41
N THR A 56 12.25 1.39 -53.71
CA THR A 56 13.70 1.32 -54.09
C THR A 56 14.56 0.73 -52.96
N GLU A 57 15.29 -0.34 -53.32
CA GLU A 57 16.57 -0.85 -52.81
C GLU A 57 16.76 -1.27 -51.33
N GLY A 58 16.87 -2.60 -51.17
CA GLY A 58 18.05 -3.24 -50.59
C GLY A 58 18.34 -3.02 -49.12
N ILE A 59 17.70 -3.80 -48.23
CA ILE A 59 18.22 -4.07 -46.88
C ILE A 59 17.99 -5.54 -46.51
N GLU A 60 19.11 -6.14 -46.11
CA GLU A 60 19.42 -7.42 -45.48
C GLU A 60 18.28 -8.24 -44.82
N ASP A 61 18.35 -9.57 -45.03
CA ASP A 61 17.73 -10.63 -44.24
C ASP A 61 18.21 -10.55 -42.77
N GLN A 62 17.69 -9.58 -42.03
CA GLN A 62 17.76 -9.54 -40.57
C GLN A 62 16.48 -10.19 -40.03
N ARG A 63 16.50 -11.52 -39.92
CA ARG A 63 15.65 -12.21 -38.95
C ARG A 63 16.04 -11.68 -37.58
N ALA A 64 15.27 -10.72 -37.08
CA ALA A 64 15.31 -10.36 -35.67
C ALA A 64 15.19 -11.65 -34.85
N PRO A 65 16.06 -11.89 -33.85
CA PRO A 65 15.83 -12.98 -32.92
C PRO A 65 14.47 -12.70 -32.28
N GLN A 66 13.48 -13.55 -32.56
CA GLN A 66 12.23 -13.55 -31.80
C GLN A 66 12.63 -13.78 -30.35
N GLN A 67 12.68 -12.69 -29.58
CA GLN A 67 12.67 -12.75 -28.14
C GLN A 67 11.37 -13.46 -27.78
N GLN A 68 11.49 -14.75 -27.46
CA GLN A 68 10.45 -15.49 -26.77
C GLN A 68 10.11 -14.65 -25.54
N ALA A 69 8.92 -14.04 -25.54
CA ALA A 69 8.35 -13.52 -24.32
C ALA A 69 8.46 -14.66 -23.29
N PRO A 70 8.95 -14.40 -22.06
CA PRO A 70 8.94 -15.41 -21.02
C PRO A 70 7.53 -15.97 -20.97
N GLN A 71 7.36 -17.25 -21.33
CA GLN A 71 6.13 -17.96 -21.06
C GLN A 71 6.02 -17.96 -19.55
N MET A 72 5.20 -17.04 -19.01
CA MET A 72 4.73 -17.12 -17.65
C MET A 72 4.02 -18.46 -17.57
N THR A 73 4.70 -19.43 -16.98
CA THR A 73 4.10 -20.71 -16.66
C THR A 73 2.94 -20.37 -15.74
N PRO A 74 1.69 -20.74 -16.07
CA PRO A 74 0.58 -20.54 -15.15
C PRO A 74 0.98 -21.12 -13.80
N PRO A 75 0.82 -20.40 -12.68
CA PRO A 75 1.13 -20.95 -11.37
C PRO A 75 0.41 -22.28 -11.25
N GLN A 76 1.19 -23.36 -11.12
CA GLN A 76 0.64 -24.69 -10.96
C GLN A 76 -0.03 -24.76 -9.59
N GLY A 77 -1.35 -24.88 -9.60
CA GLY A 77 -2.17 -25.16 -8.43
C GLY A 77 -2.31 -23.97 -7.49
N VAL A 78 -3.11 -22.98 -7.87
CA VAL A 78 -3.79 -22.16 -6.85
C VAL A 78 -4.67 -23.14 -6.09
N ALA A 79 -4.37 -23.39 -4.81
CA ALA A 79 -5.24 -24.24 -4.00
C ALA A 79 -6.66 -23.66 -4.04
N GLU A 80 -7.64 -24.46 -4.42
CA GLU A 80 -9.04 -24.02 -4.37
C GLU A 80 -9.36 -23.54 -2.95
N LEU A 81 -9.94 -22.35 -2.86
CA LEU A 81 -10.33 -21.78 -1.58
C LEU A 81 -11.62 -22.45 -1.10
N THR A 82 -11.63 -22.83 0.18
CA THR A 82 -12.82 -23.37 0.84
C THR A 82 -13.75 -22.25 1.29
N ASP A 83 -15.01 -22.58 1.58
CA ASP A 83 -15.98 -21.65 2.16
C ASP A 83 -15.49 -21.06 3.49
N ASP A 84 -14.73 -21.85 4.27
CA ASP A 84 -14.14 -21.41 5.52
C ASP A 84 -12.99 -20.42 5.29
N ASP A 85 -12.16 -20.62 4.24
CA ASP A 85 -11.14 -19.64 3.83
C ASP A 85 -11.80 -18.31 3.43
N LEU A 86 -12.89 -18.37 2.65
CA LEU A 86 -13.62 -17.19 2.18
C LEU A 86 -14.33 -16.46 3.34
N ARG A 87 -14.93 -17.20 4.28
CA ARG A 87 -15.57 -16.62 5.46
C ARG A 87 -14.56 -15.96 6.38
N ALA A 88 -13.46 -16.65 6.69
CA ALA A 88 -12.39 -16.08 7.50
C ALA A 88 -11.86 -14.80 6.85
N PHE A 89 -11.58 -14.83 5.54
CA PHE A 89 -11.15 -13.64 4.81
C PHE A 89 -12.15 -12.49 4.90
N ALA A 90 -13.46 -12.77 4.71
CA ALA A 90 -14.51 -11.76 4.77
C ALA A 90 -14.62 -11.10 6.15
N GLU A 91 -14.43 -11.87 7.22
CA GLU A 91 -14.40 -11.37 8.60
C GLU A 91 -13.17 -10.47 8.84
N ILE A 92 -11.96 -10.91 8.42
CA ILE A 92 -10.74 -10.08 8.52
C ILE A 92 -10.92 -8.77 7.76
N ASP A 93 -11.42 -8.83 6.53
CA ASP A 93 -11.58 -7.67 5.67
C ASP A 93 -12.59 -6.66 6.23
N ALA A 94 -13.68 -7.13 6.84
CA ALA A 94 -14.64 -6.27 7.52
C ALA A 94 -13.99 -5.50 8.68
N GLU A 95 -13.25 -6.19 9.56
CA GLU A 95 -12.55 -5.52 10.66
C GLU A 95 -11.47 -4.55 10.18
N LEU A 96 -10.71 -4.94 9.14
CA LEU A 96 -9.70 -4.07 8.54
C LEU A 96 -10.31 -2.80 7.93
N ARG A 97 -11.50 -2.88 7.35
CA ARG A 97 -12.23 -1.70 6.86
C ARG A 97 -12.56 -0.74 7.99
N ASP A 98 -12.98 -1.24 9.14
CA ASP A 98 -13.27 -0.41 10.33
C ASP A 98 -12.00 0.25 10.87
N ILE A 99 -10.90 -0.50 11.00
CA ILE A 99 -9.61 0.03 11.41
C ILE A 99 -9.12 1.11 10.42
N GLN A 100 -9.28 0.89 9.13
CA GLN A 100 -8.93 1.88 8.11
C GLN A 100 -9.81 3.14 8.16
N MET A 101 -11.09 3.02 8.53
CA MET A 101 -11.94 4.19 8.77
C MET A 101 -11.43 5.01 9.94
N GLN A 102 -11.15 4.36 11.07
CA GLN A 102 -10.64 5.01 12.26
C GLN A 102 -9.29 5.69 11.99
N ALA A 103 -8.37 5.00 11.31
CA ALA A 103 -7.07 5.57 10.96
C ALA A 103 -7.18 6.83 10.08
N ARG A 104 -8.21 6.93 9.23
CA ARG A 104 -8.47 8.16 8.45
C ARG A 104 -8.94 9.31 9.34
N GLU A 105 -9.76 9.03 10.35
CA GLU A 105 -10.19 10.04 11.32
C GLU A 105 -9.01 10.51 12.18
N ASP A 106 -8.20 9.57 12.69
CA ASP A 106 -7.01 9.87 13.47
C ASP A 106 -6.00 10.70 12.68
N MET A 107 -5.83 10.40 11.39
CA MET A 107 -4.99 11.18 10.49
C MET A 107 -5.45 12.65 10.40
N ILE A 108 -6.76 12.88 10.27
CA ILE A 108 -7.30 14.24 10.23
C ILE A 108 -7.04 14.96 11.56
N GLY A 109 -7.28 14.27 12.67
CA GLY A 109 -7.02 14.80 14.02
C GLY A 109 -5.57 15.23 14.21
N ILE A 110 -4.60 14.40 13.84
CA ILE A 110 -3.16 14.75 13.94
C ILE A 110 -2.82 16.00 13.13
N ILE A 111 -3.34 16.10 11.91
CA ILE A 111 -3.07 17.25 11.04
C ILE A 111 -3.62 18.53 11.68
N GLU A 112 -4.85 18.48 12.17
CA GLU A 112 -5.53 19.62 12.80
C GLU A 112 -4.89 20.02 14.14
N ASP A 113 -4.48 19.07 14.97
CA ASP A 113 -3.80 19.29 16.25
C ASP A 113 -2.45 20.00 16.07
N GLN A 114 -1.80 19.77 14.93
CA GLN A 114 -0.56 20.43 14.51
C GLN A 114 -0.80 21.80 13.84
N GLY A 115 -2.05 22.28 13.84
CA GLY A 115 -2.43 23.62 13.35
C GLY A 115 -2.48 23.72 11.82
N MET A 116 -2.51 22.59 11.11
CA MET A 116 -2.58 22.52 9.66
C MET A 116 -3.95 22.00 9.23
N THR A 117 -4.48 22.44 8.09
CA THR A 117 -5.68 21.83 7.53
C THR A 117 -5.33 20.63 6.66
N LEU A 118 -6.28 19.70 6.49
CA LEU A 118 -6.11 18.58 5.57
C LEU A 118 -5.75 19.04 4.15
N GLU A 119 -6.33 20.14 3.67
CA GLU A 119 -6.04 20.69 2.34
C GLU A 119 -4.59 21.19 2.24
N GLN A 120 -4.10 21.92 3.25
CA GLN A 120 -2.71 22.39 3.31
C GLN A 120 -1.74 21.21 3.33
N TYR A 121 -2.03 20.20 4.16
CA TYR A 121 -1.23 18.98 4.23
C TYR A 121 -1.18 18.27 2.87
N GLN A 122 -2.31 18.11 2.19
CA GLN A 122 -2.39 17.47 0.87
C GLN A 122 -1.60 18.23 -0.20
N GLN A 123 -1.69 19.56 -0.23
CA GLN A 123 -0.92 20.40 -1.15
C GLN A 123 0.57 20.21 -0.93
N ILE A 124 1.02 20.23 0.32
CA ILE A 124 2.43 20.01 0.67
C ILE A 124 2.88 18.60 0.30
N ALA A 125 2.11 17.58 0.64
CA ALA A 125 2.41 16.19 0.32
C ALA A 125 2.56 15.98 -1.20
N GLN A 126 1.67 16.61 -1.99
CA GLN A 126 1.76 16.57 -3.45
C GLN A 126 3.01 17.28 -3.97
N MET A 127 3.37 18.46 -3.44
CA MET A 127 4.61 19.15 -3.81
C MET A 127 5.85 18.32 -3.50
N GLN A 128 5.90 17.67 -2.34
CA GLN A 128 7.01 16.79 -1.96
C GLN A 128 7.14 15.59 -2.91
N GLN A 129 6.03 14.95 -3.29
CA GLN A 129 6.03 13.85 -4.26
C GLN A 129 6.54 14.28 -5.64
N GLN A 130 6.26 15.51 -6.06
CA GLN A 130 6.74 16.09 -7.31
C GLN A 130 8.18 16.61 -7.25
N GLY A 131 8.84 16.51 -6.09
CA GLY A 131 10.18 17.05 -5.88
C GLY A 131 10.23 18.58 -5.82
N MET A 132 9.09 19.25 -5.63
CA MET A 132 8.94 20.70 -5.56
C MET A 132 9.01 21.23 -4.11
N GLY A 133 9.76 20.54 -3.24
CA GLY A 133 9.89 20.94 -1.82
C GLY A 133 10.65 22.25 -1.60
N GLU A 134 11.33 22.77 -2.63
CA GLU A 134 12.04 24.05 -2.62
C GLU A 134 11.03 25.21 -2.68
N GLY A 135 10.46 25.58 -1.53
CA GLY A 135 9.46 26.64 -1.42
C GLY A 135 8.64 26.59 -0.12
N MET A 136 8.79 25.50 0.63
CA MET A 136 8.19 25.29 1.93
C MET A 136 8.86 26.15 3.01
N SER A 137 8.08 26.73 3.92
CA SER A 137 8.65 27.43 5.07
C SER A 137 9.28 26.44 6.05
N ASP A 138 10.25 26.90 6.85
CA ASP A 138 10.88 26.06 7.89
C ASP A 138 9.84 25.59 8.93
N GLU A 139 8.83 26.41 9.21
CA GLU A 139 7.73 26.10 10.13
C GLU A 139 6.86 24.98 9.56
N ASP A 140 6.40 25.10 8.31
CA ASP A 140 5.63 24.04 7.65
C ASP A 140 6.44 22.74 7.62
N ALA A 141 7.74 22.83 7.33
CA ALA A 141 8.61 21.65 7.19
C ALA A 141 8.73 20.90 8.53
N GLN A 142 8.82 21.65 9.63
CA GLN A 142 8.81 21.08 10.97
C GLN A 142 7.46 20.45 11.30
N THR A 143 6.35 21.14 11.03
CA THR A 143 4.99 20.64 11.28
C THR A 143 4.73 19.34 10.51
N ILE A 144 5.09 19.29 9.23
CA ILE A 144 4.94 18.10 8.39
C ILE A 144 5.83 16.95 8.87
N SER A 145 7.04 17.24 9.38
CA SER A 145 7.87 16.21 9.99
C SER A 145 7.19 15.59 11.22
N GLN A 146 6.54 16.40 12.07
CA GLN A 146 5.84 15.90 13.25
C GLN A 146 4.60 15.09 12.87
N ILE A 147 3.80 15.59 11.92
CA ILE A 147 2.67 14.85 11.36
C ILE A 147 3.14 13.50 10.83
N ASN A 148 4.21 13.47 10.02
CA ASN A 148 4.72 12.22 9.45
C ASN A 148 5.23 11.24 10.53
N ASP A 149 5.86 11.73 11.60
CA ASP A 149 6.31 10.89 12.71
C ASP A 149 5.10 10.24 13.41
N GLU A 150 4.05 11.01 13.72
CA GLU A 150 2.81 10.51 14.35
C GLU A 150 2.04 9.56 13.42
N MET A 151 1.95 9.86 12.12
CA MET A 151 1.38 8.93 11.13
C MET A 151 2.15 7.62 11.06
N GLY A 152 3.48 7.67 11.23
CA GLY A 152 4.32 6.49 11.30
C GLY A 152 3.96 5.59 12.48
N GLU A 153 3.62 6.17 13.63
CA GLU A 153 3.14 5.43 14.81
C GLU A 153 1.80 4.75 14.56
N ILE A 154 0.83 5.45 13.97
CA ILE A 154 -0.45 4.86 13.56
C ILE A 154 -0.23 3.70 12.59
N GLN A 155 0.63 3.86 11.58
CA GLN A 155 0.91 2.80 10.61
C GLN A 155 1.51 1.56 11.27
N MET A 156 2.37 1.72 12.28
CA MET A 156 2.92 0.60 13.04
C MET A 156 1.84 -0.06 13.91
N GLU A 157 0.97 0.72 14.56
CA GLU A 157 -0.14 0.19 15.35
C GLU A 157 -1.10 -0.61 14.47
N MET A 158 -1.48 -0.09 13.30
CA MET A 158 -2.32 -0.80 12.33
C MET A 158 -1.70 -2.12 11.87
N GLN A 159 -0.39 -2.15 11.61
CA GLN A 159 0.31 -3.39 11.26
C GLN A 159 0.23 -4.43 12.38
N ASN A 160 0.45 -4.02 13.64
CA ASN A 160 0.33 -4.92 14.78
C ASN A 160 -1.10 -5.43 14.97
N ILE A 161 -2.11 -4.57 14.82
CA ILE A 161 -3.52 -4.98 14.92
C ILE A 161 -3.84 -5.98 13.81
N MET A 162 -3.43 -5.71 12.57
CA MET A 162 -3.63 -6.62 11.44
C MET A 162 -3.00 -7.98 11.68
N GLU A 163 -1.72 -8.03 12.10
CA GLU A 163 -1.03 -9.29 12.42
C GLU A 163 -1.73 -10.06 13.54
N THR A 164 -2.17 -9.34 14.59
CA THR A 164 -2.88 -9.94 15.73
C THR A 164 -4.22 -10.54 15.29
N ARG A 165 -5.02 -9.82 14.51
CA ARG A 165 -6.33 -10.30 14.04
C ARG A 165 -6.21 -11.50 13.13
N ILE A 166 -5.28 -11.46 12.18
CA ILE A 166 -5.00 -12.60 11.30
C ILE A 166 -4.62 -13.84 12.13
N ALA A 167 -3.77 -13.66 13.15
CA ALA A 167 -3.38 -14.76 14.04
C ALA A 167 -4.51 -15.29 14.93
N GLU A 168 -5.38 -14.43 15.46
CA GLU A 168 -6.54 -14.81 16.29
C GLU A 168 -7.53 -15.71 15.53
N MET A 169 -7.63 -15.54 14.21
CA MET A 169 -8.42 -16.39 13.31
C MET A 169 -7.69 -17.66 12.86
N GLY A 170 -6.52 -17.95 13.42
CA GLY A 170 -5.73 -19.15 13.11
C GLY A 170 -5.09 -19.12 11.72
N MET A 171 -4.94 -17.93 11.13
CA MET A 171 -4.35 -17.73 9.82
C MET A 171 -2.96 -17.11 9.95
N SER A 172 -2.06 -17.43 9.02
CA SER A 172 -0.77 -16.72 8.89
C SER A 172 -0.89 -15.55 7.91
N MET A 173 -0.06 -14.53 8.07
CA MET A 173 -0.01 -13.39 7.12
C MET A 173 0.23 -13.85 5.67
N ASP A 174 1.15 -14.79 5.43
CA ASP A 174 1.41 -15.32 4.09
C ASP A 174 0.18 -15.99 3.47
N ARG A 175 -0.54 -16.78 4.27
CA ARG A 175 -1.81 -17.42 3.85
C ARG A 175 -2.89 -16.38 3.54
N TYR A 176 -3.01 -15.34 4.37
CA TYR A 176 -3.93 -14.23 4.12
C TYR A 176 -3.63 -13.54 2.77
N GLN A 177 -2.35 -13.25 2.49
CA GLN A 177 -1.93 -12.66 1.22
C GLN A 177 -2.20 -13.58 0.01
N GLU A 178 -1.95 -14.88 0.15
CA GLU A 178 -2.25 -15.88 -0.88
C GLU A 178 -3.75 -15.92 -1.20
N ILE A 179 -4.59 -15.96 -0.16
CA ILE A 179 -6.06 -15.91 -0.29
C ILE A 179 -6.49 -14.61 -0.96
N ALA A 180 -5.97 -13.46 -0.53
CA ALA A 180 -6.28 -12.16 -1.10
C ALA A 180 -5.98 -12.10 -2.61
N MET A 181 -4.77 -12.54 -3.02
CA MET A 181 -4.38 -12.59 -4.43
C MET A 181 -5.28 -13.52 -5.25
N THR A 182 -5.70 -14.64 -4.66
CA THR A 182 -6.56 -15.63 -5.30
C THR A 182 -7.98 -15.08 -5.51
N ILE A 183 -8.55 -14.42 -4.49
CA ILE A 183 -9.85 -13.76 -4.57
C ILE A 183 -9.82 -12.64 -5.62
N GLN A 184 -8.76 -11.82 -5.65
CA GLN A 184 -8.64 -10.73 -6.61
C GLN A 184 -8.66 -11.22 -8.07
N GLN A 185 -8.11 -12.41 -8.32
CA GLN A 185 -8.05 -13.01 -9.65
C GLN A 185 -9.28 -13.86 -10.01
N ASN A 186 -10.15 -14.16 -9.04
CA ASN A 186 -11.31 -15.01 -9.24
C ASN A 186 -12.63 -14.29 -8.89
N PRO A 187 -13.38 -13.82 -9.91
CA PRO A 187 -14.67 -13.17 -9.72
C PRO A 187 -15.71 -14.01 -8.98
N GLU A 188 -15.66 -15.34 -9.08
CA GLU A 188 -16.60 -16.23 -8.38
C GLU A 188 -16.40 -16.14 -6.87
N TYR A 189 -15.15 -16.13 -6.40
CA TYR A 189 -14.86 -15.96 -4.98
C TYR A 189 -15.30 -14.59 -4.46
N GLN A 190 -15.17 -13.53 -5.27
CA GLN A 190 -15.68 -12.20 -4.92
C GLN A 190 -17.20 -12.20 -4.74
N GLN A 191 -17.94 -12.84 -5.65
CA GLN A 191 -19.40 -12.97 -5.54
C GLN A 191 -19.82 -13.77 -4.31
N ARG A 192 -19.08 -14.85 -4.00
CA ARG A 192 -19.36 -15.68 -2.81
C ARG A 192 -19.12 -14.93 -1.51
N ILE A 193 -18.05 -14.14 -1.42
CA ILE A 193 -17.79 -13.27 -0.27
C ILE A 193 -18.89 -12.22 -0.11
N GLN A 194 -19.36 -11.61 -1.20
CA GLN A 194 -20.48 -10.67 -1.16
C GLN A 194 -21.75 -11.32 -0.60
N ALA A 195 -22.09 -12.53 -1.07
CA ALA A 195 -23.25 -13.27 -0.56
C ALA A 195 -23.12 -13.62 0.94
N MET A 196 -21.91 -13.93 1.42
CA MET A 196 -21.66 -14.15 2.85
C MET A 196 -21.89 -12.89 3.68
N GLN A 197 -21.51 -11.72 3.17
CA GLN A 197 -21.66 -10.43 3.88
C GLN A 197 -23.11 -9.92 3.87
N GLU A 198 -23.90 -10.28 2.87
CA GLU A 198 -25.33 -9.93 2.76
C GLU A 198 -26.25 -10.81 3.62
N GLY A 199 -25.71 -11.86 4.25
CA GLY A 199 -26.45 -12.76 5.14
C GLY A 199 -27.32 -13.79 4.41
N ASP A 200 -27.01 -14.08 3.14
CA ASP A 200 -27.84 -14.90 2.23
C ASP A 200 -27.44 -16.41 2.22
N LEU A 201 -26.78 -16.90 3.28
CA LEU A 201 -26.38 -18.31 3.45
C LEU A 201 -26.65 -18.86 4.85
#